data_AF-A0AAC8TBZ6-F1
#
_entry.id   AF-A0AAC8TBZ6-F1
#
_cell.length_a   1.000
_cell.length_b   1.000
_cell.length_c   1.000
_cell.angle_alpha   90.00
_cell.angle_beta   90.00
_cell.angle_gamma   90.00
#
_symmetry.space_group_name_H-M   'P 1'
#
loop_
_entity.id
_entity.type
_entity.pdbx_description
1 polymer ?
#
loop_
_entity_poly.entity_id
_entity_poly.type
_entity_poly.pdbx_seq_one_letter_code
_entity_poly.pdbx_strand_id
1 'polypeptide(L)'
;MAAALQALGASGNGGDLFLFTQADSRDGHLASQASSLAWHQGTRIHAFLFGSCGGLAGTSTYQRLTSETGGQVFLLQPLEAAPITHLIDATVRANAVDLLSVADEHGGTQAVFPVPIDSTVSRVTFSLSGSPSLRLTRPDGSPVLGVEPGVQRLPLSTGVLVTVLDPTPGVWTATISPPGAYSFHVLGESTVGLDRFELVETAGRPGHQGYFALEGLPVLATPSTAVAGLSGGIASVRFELRDTAGALLQPLELTPSSGGPPLELTGPVALPSRPFTVYALGTLPGGEPWQRVSTRRFQSQTVWLLAPPSQTLLPGGRMSYVFHVENSGASGTFRFTARDDRGFVTGVSPGSFTLGSGERRALTVQLEVPEDVAPGTADTLTATVEGTTPEGVRNFAVVTSVPGPKVTVDCGAARPGVAALWPPNHGFVPVGVDGVASSDGSPVRITIEQVLQSEAPGGVACPDVRGLGASTVELRAERSGSGPGRLYLLRFTAHTDTGGRCTGSVQVCVPHGKNGSCPTARVAFDSSVCPGTSPLPRK
;
A
#
# COMPACT_ATOMS: atom_id res chain seq x y z
N MET A 1 12.56 -8.94 -5.01
CA MET A 1 11.21 -8.65 -4.47
C MET A 1 10.84 -7.18 -4.47
N ALA A 2 11.75 -6.25 -4.18
CA ALA A 2 11.49 -4.80 -4.24
C ALA A 2 10.89 -4.37 -5.60
N ALA A 3 11.40 -4.92 -6.71
CA ALA A 3 10.82 -4.66 -8.04
C ALA A 3 9.36 -5.14 -8.17
N ALA A 4 9.01 -6.28 -7.58
CA ALA A 4 7.62 -6.77 -7.56
C ALA A 4 6.72 -5.85 -6.73
N LEU A 5 7.20 -5.39 -5.56
CA LEU A 5 6.48 -4.39 -4.75
C LEU A 5 6.27 -3.07 -5.49
N GLN A 6 7.29 -2.56 -6.19
CA GLN A 6 7.16 -1.35 -7.01
C GLN A 6 6.14 -1.54 -8.15
N ALA A 7 6.18 -2.69 -8.82
CA ALA A 7 5.21 -3.00 -9.88
C ALA A 7 3.77 -3.07 -9.33
N LEU A 8 3.58 -3.72 -8.17
CA LEU A 8 2.28 -3.80 -7.50
C LEU A 8 1.80 -2.42 -7.02
N GLY A 9 2.69 -1.60 -6.45
CA GLY A 9 2.34 -0.25 -6.01
C GLY A 9 1.93 0.67 -7.17
N ALA A 10 2.44 0.41 -8.38
CA ALA A 10 2.05 1.13 -9.58
C ALA A 10 0.83 0.52 -10.31
N SER A 11 0.40 -0.70 -9.95
CA SER A 11 -0.73 -1.38 -10.59
C SER A 11 -2.06 -1.10 -9.88
N GLY A 12 -3.15 -1.20 -10.63
CA GLY A 12 -4.50 -1.18 -10.07
C GLY A 12 -4.90 -2.50 -9.42
N ASN A 13 -6.16 -2.60 -9.03
CA ASN A 13 -6.75 -3.83 -8.51
C ASN A 13 -7.07 -4.81 -9.66
N GLY A 14 -6.83 -6.10 -9.40
CA GLY A 14 -7.06 -7.21 -10.31
C GLY A 14 -5.95 -7.40 -11.34
N GLY A 15 -5.78 -8.63 -11.80
CA GLY A 15 -4.93 -8.97 -12.94
C GLY A 15 -3.80 -9.94 -12.61
N ASP A 16 -2.75 -9.89 -13.43
CA ASP A 16 -1.61 -10.81 -13.36
C ASP A 16 -0.29 -10.03 -13.46
N LEU A 17 0.66 -10.36 -12.58
CA LEU A 17 2.04 -9.87 -12.61
C LEU A 17 2.96 -10.99 -13.09
N PHE A 18 3.62 -10.76 -14.23
CA PHE A 18 4.58 -11.71 -14.81
C PHE A 18 6.02 -11.31 -14.46
N LEU A 19 6.66 -12.09 -13.60
CA LEU A 19 8.03 -11.85 -13.15
C LEU A 19 9.00 -12.71 -13.96
N PHE A 20 9.90 -12.06 -14.69
CA PHE A 20 10.98 -12.69 -15.44
C PHE A 20 12.30 -12.46 -14.71
N THR A 21 13.01 -13.53 -14.34
CA THR A 21 14.32 -13.40 -13.65
C THR A 21 15.24 -14.57 -13.99
N GLN A 22 16.54 -14.36 -13.86
CA GLN A 22 17.58 -15.37 -14.04
C GLN A 22 18.30 -15.73 -12.72
N ALA A 23 17.85 -15.16 -11.61
CA ALA A 23 18.52 -15.26 -10.31
C ALA A 23 17.54 -15.29 -9.13
N ASP A 24 18.07 -15.81 -8.01
CA ASP A 24 17.40 -15.80 -6.71
C ASP A 24 17.20 -14.38 -6.18
N SER A 25 16.18 -14.21 -5.33
CA SER A 25 15.87 -12.91 -4.76
C SER A 25 16.80 -12.59 -3.58
N ARG A 26 17.72 -11.62 -3.76
CA ARG A 26 18.59 -11.10 -2.68
C ARG A 26 17.82 -10.49 -1.50
N ASP A 27 16.59 -10.09 -1.77
CA ASP A 27 15.63 -9.42 -0.91
C ASP A 27 14.38 -10.30 -0.68
N GLY A 28 14.56 -11.63 -0.65
CA GLY A 28 13.46 -12.60 -0.45
C GLY A 28 12.68 -12.40 0.85
N HIS A 29 13.25 -11.70 1.85
CA HIS A 29 12.54 -11.28 3.06
C HIS A 29 11.33 -10.37 2.80
N LEU A 30 11.23 -9.75 1.61
CA LEU A 30 10.08 -8.92 1.20
C LEU A 30 8.96 -9.72 0.54
N ALA A 31 9.11 -11.04 0.37
CA ALA A 31 8.15 -11.85 -0.36
C ALA A 31 6.74 -11.80 0.24
N SER A 32 6.63 -11.82 1.57
CA SER A 32 5.32 -11.74 2.22
C SER A 32 4.63 -10.40 2.00
N GLN A 33 5.37 -9.30 1.93
CA GLN A 33 4.80 -7.98 1.62
C GLN A 33 4.30 -7.95 0.18
N ALA A 34 5.07 -8.53 -0.76
CA ALA A 34 4.67 -8.64 -2.15
C ALA A 34 3.42 -9.53 -2.32
N SER A 35 3.37 -10.71 -1.68
CA SER A 35 2.17 -11.55 -1.76
C SER A 35 0.96 -10.94 -1.05
N SER A 36 1.17 -10.21 0.05
CA SER A 36 0.11 -9.50 0.77
C SER A 36 -0.52 -8.40 -0.09
N LEU A 37 0.32 -7.54 -0.68
CA LEU A 37 -0.16 -6.46 -1.54
C LEU A 37 -0.82 -7.01 -2.81
N ALA A 38 -0.24 -8.05 -3.43
CA ALA A 38 -0.86 -8.72 -4.57
C ALA A 38 -2.21 -9.35 -4.20
N TRP A 39 -2.32 -9.97 -3.02
CA TRP A 39 -3.59 -10.52 -2.54
C TRP A 39 -4.64 -9.43 -2.30
N HIS A 40 -4.25 -8.30 -1.68
CA HIS A 40 -5.12 -7.15 -1.46
C HIS A 40 -5.71 -6.63 -2.78
N GLN A 41 -4.84 -6.44 -3.77
CA GLN A 41 -5.23 -5.99 -5.10
C GLN A 41 -6.00 -7.06 -5.89
N GLY A 42 -5.87 -8.34 -5.55
CA GLY A 42 -6.41 -9.44 -6.35
C GLY A 42 -5.58 -9.77 -7.58
N THR A 43 -4.28 -9.54 -7.50
CA THR A 43 -3.29 -9.79 -8.54
C THR A 43 -2.64 -11.16 -8.33
N ARG A 44 -2.60 -12.00 -9.36
CA ARG A 44 -1.83 -13.25 -9.34
C ARG A 44 -0.39 -13.00 -9.76
N ILE A 45 0.58 -13.61 -9.10
CA ILE A 45 1.99 -13.50 -9.49
C ILE A 45 2.40 -14.80 -10.18
N HIS A 46 2.87 -14.69 -11.41
CA HIS A 46 3.53 -15.77 -12.16
C HIS A 46 5.03 -15.50 -12.22
N ALA A 47 5.85 -16.52 -12.03
CA ALA A 47 7.30 -16.39 -12.01
C ALA A 47 7.96 -17.29 -13.06
N PHE A 48 8.72 -16.69 -13.97
CA PHE A 48 9.46 -17.37 -15.03
C PHE A 48 10.96 -17.23 -14.76
N LEU A 49 11.60 -18.33 -14.38
CA LEU A 49 12.98 -18.38 -13.90
C LEU A 49 13.91 -18.95 -14.99
N PHE A 50 14.82 -18.14 -15.52
CA PHE A 50 15.70 -18.45 -16.66
C PHE A 50 17.16 -18.71 -16.23
N GLY A 51 17.40 -19.68 -15.34
CA GLY A 51 18.77 -19.99 -14.91
C GLY A 51 18.86 -20.95 -13.72
N SER A 52 20.04 -21.57 -13.57
CA SER A 52 20.35 -22.58 -12.54
C SER A 52 21.11 -22.04 -11.32
N CYS A 53 21.21 -20.72 -11.14
CA CYS A 53 22.14 -20.11 -10.16
C CYS A 53 21.83 -20.35 -8.66
N GLY A 54 20.84 -21.19 -8.31
CA GLY A 54 20.54 -21.57 -6.91
C GLY A 54 19.99 -22.99 -6.70
N GLY A 55 19.85 -23.79 -7.75
CA GLY A 55 19.10 -25.06 -7.67
C GLY A 55 17.65 -24.87 -7.18
N LEU A 56 16.97 -25.96 -6.77
CA LEU A 56 15.60 -25.94 -6.22
C LEU A 56 15.46 -25.15 -4.90
N ALA A 57 16.56 -24.78 -4.24
CA ALA A 57 16.52 -24.00 -3.00
C ALA A 57 16.21 -22.52 -3.27
N GLY A 58 16.73 -21.98 -4.38
CA GLY A 58 16.50 -20.60 -4.84
C GLY A 58 15.08 -20.31 -5.34
N THR A 59 14.32 -21.35 -5.69
CA THR A 59 12.93 -21.24 -6.17
C THR A 59 11.91 -21.09 -5.05
N SER A 60 12.27 -21.42 -3.81
CA SER A 60 11.34 -21.47 -2.66
C SER A 60 10.58 -20.15 -2.44
N THR A 61 11.25 -19.01 -2.61
CA THR A 61 10.62 -17.68 -2.46
C THR A 61 9.58 -17.42 -3.55
N TYR A 62 9.92 -17.71 -4.81
CA TYR A 62 9.02 -17.52 -5.95
C TYR A 62 7.86 -18.52 -5.92
N GLN A 63 8.13 -19.78 -5.56
CA GLN A 63 7.13 -20.82 -5.33
C GLN A 63 6.10 -20.33 -4.32
N ARG A 64 6.54 -19.88 -3.14
CA ARG A 64 5.67 -19.31 -2.11
C ARG A 64 4.83 -18.14 -2.62
N LEU A 65 5.44 -17.18 -3.33
CA LEU A 65 4.71 -16.03 -3.91
C LEU A 65 3.59 -16.48 -4.86
N THR A 66 3.93 -17.38 -5.78
CA THR A 66 2.99 -17.87 -6.78
C THR A 66 1.90 -18.73 -6.15
N SER A 67 2.23 -19.59 -5.17
CA SER A 67 1.27 -20.47 -4.53
C SER A 67 0.28 -19.69 -3.66
N GLU A 68 0.73 -18.63 -2.99
CA GLU A 68 -0.11 -17.76 -2.15
C GLU A 68 -1.02 -16.83 -2.95
N THR A 69 -0.61 -16.44 -4.16
CA THR A 69 -1.39 -15.55 -5.03
C THR A 69 -2.21 -16.31 -6.08
N GLY A 70 -2.01 -17.63 -6.22
CA GLY A 70 -2.72 -18.47 -7.19
C GLY A 70 -2.13 -18.46 -8.61
N GLY A 71 -0.89 -17.99 -8.78
CA GLY A 71 -0.16 -18.05 -10.05
C GLY A 71 0.74 -19.29 -10.19
N GLN A 72 1.56 -19.31 -11.24
CA GLN A 72 2.46 -20.42 -11.56
C GLN A 72 3.93 -20.00 -11.59
N VAL A 73 4.81 -20.93 -11.21
CA VAL A 73 6.26 -20.78 -11.35
C VAL A 73 6.78 -21.75 -12.41
N PHE A 74 7.64 -21.31 -13.32
CA PHE A 74 8.31 -22.16 -14.31
C PHE A 74 9.82 -21.98 -14.22
N LEU A 75 10.57 -23.08 -14.36
CA LEU A 75 12.02 -23.05 -14.56
C LEU A 75 12.30 -23.33 -16.04
N LEU A 76 12.85 -22.33 -16.72
CA LEU A 76 12.97 -22.28 -18.16
C LEU A 76 14.42 -22.07 -18.60
N GLN A 77 14.71 -22.44 -19.85
CA GLN A 77 15.91 -22.04 -20.56
C GLN A 77 15.71 -20.67 -21.22
N PRO A 78 16.76 -19.87 -21.43
CA PRO A 78 16.64 -18.55 -22.06
C PRO A 78 15.89 -18.53 -23.40
N LEU A 79 16.02 -19.60 -24.21
CA LEU A 79 15.32 -19.74 -25.49
C LEU A 79 13.81 -19.92 -25.35
N GLU A 80 13.33 -20.28 -24.16
CA GLU A 80 11.92 -20.53 -23.87
C GLU A 80 11.15 -19.26 -23.44
N ALA A 81 11.84 -18.11 -23.41
CA ALA A 81 11.22 -16.81 -23.12
C ALA A 81 10.16 -16.41 -24.16
N ALA A 82 10.30 -16.84 -25.42
CA ALA A 82 9.28 -16.63 -26.45
C ALA A 82 8.10 -17.62 -26.31
N PRO A 83 8.31 -18.95 -26.21
CA PRO A 83 7.22 -19.89 -25.94
C PRO A 83 6.33 -19.54 -24.74
N ILE A 84 6.91 -19.07 -23.63
CA ILE A 84 6.13 -18.75 -22.43
C ILE A 84 5.20 -17.54 -22.60
N THR A 85 5.42 -16.67 -23.61
CA THR A 85 4.47 -15.58 -23.89
C THR A 85 3.10 -16.07 -24.33
N HIS A 86 2.96 -17.34 -24.74
CA HIS A 86 1.65 -17.94 -25.00
C HIS A 86 0.80 -18.08 -23.74
N LEU A 87 1.41 -18.27 -22.56
CA LEU A 87 0.67 -18.23 -21.29
C LEU A 87 0.22 -16.81 -20.97
N ILE A 88 1.07 -15.81 -21.23
CA ILE A 88 0.71 -14.40 -21.07
C ILE A 88 -0.45 -14.05 -22.01
N ASP A 89 -0.36 -14.43 -23.29
CA ASP A 89 -1.44 -14.23 -24.25
C ASP A 89 -2.75 -14.86 -23.75
N ALA A 90 -2.72 -16.10 -23.26
CA ALA A 90 -3.91 -16.80 -22.74
C ALA A 90 -4.53 -16.16 -21.48
N THR A 91 -3.73 -15.47 -20.67
CA THR A 91 -4.17 -14.84 -19.41
C THR A 91 -4.71 -13.42 -19.61
N VAL A 92 -4.17 -12.67 -20.57
CA VAL A 92 -4.54 -11.25 -20.79
C VAL A 92 -5.64 -11.07 -21.84
N ARG A 93 -6.24 -12.15 -22.36
CA ARG A 93 -7.34 -12.05 -23.33
C ARG A 93 -8.58 -11.41 -22.71
N ALA A 94 -9.37 -10.74 -23.54
CA ALA A 94 -10.73 -10.37 -23.15
C ALA A 94 -11.52 -11.64 -22.81
N ASN A 95 -12.33 -11.58 -21.76
CA ASN A 95 -13.12 -12.71 -21.28
C ASN A 95 -12.27 -13.96 -20.92
N ALA A 96 -11.02 -13.75 -20.51
CA ALA A 96 -10.21 -14.82 -19.93
C ALA A 96 -10.83 -15.28 -18.60
N VAL A 97 -10.94 -16.59 -18.43
CA VAL A 97 -11.52 -17.23 -17.25
C VAL A 97 -10.70 -18.45 -16.84
N ASP A 98 -10.71 -18.79 -15.55
CA ASP A 98 -10.12 -20.02 -15.05
C ASP A 98 -11.20 -21.12 -14.96
N LEU A 99 -10.92 -22.29 -15.54
CA LEU A 99 -11.79 -23.47 -15.52
C LEU A 99 -11.34 -24.48 -14.46
N LEU A 100 -10.03 -24.52 -14.16
CA LEU A 100 -9.43 -25.39 -13.15
C LEU A 100 -8.14 -24.74 -12.62
N SER A 101 -7.93 -24.83 -11.31
CA SER A 101 -6.68 -24.43 -10.65
C SER A 101 -6.37 -25.43 -9.55
N VAL A 102 -5.35 -26.25 -9.75
CA VAL A 102 -4.89 -27.27 -8.80
C VAL A 102 -3.37 -27.29 -8.72
N ALA A 103 -2.84 -27.63 -7.54
CA ALA A 103 -1.43 -27.75 -7.30
C ALA A 103 -1.17 -28.81 -6.23
N ASP A 104 -0.10 -29.57 -6.43
CA ASP A 104 0.42 -30.53 -5.47
C ASP A 104 1.93 -30.30 -5.34
N GLU A 105 2.36 -29.77 -4.20
CA GLU A 105 3.77 -29.49 -3.93
C GLU A 105 4.52 -30.73 -3.44
N HIS A 106 3.82 -31.77 -2.99
CA HIS A 106 4.39 -32.96 -2.35
C HIS A 106 4.41 -34.17 -3.28
N GLY A 107 3.78 -34.09 -4.45
CA GLY A 107 3.76 -35.17 -5.45
C GLY A 107 2.95 -36.38 -5.01
N GLY A 108 1.71 -36.14 -4.57
CA GLY A 108 0.73 -37.15 -4.23
C GLY A 108 0.25 -37.99 -5.42
N THR A 109 -0.71 -38.88 -5.16
CA THR A 109 -1.18 -39.88 -6.13
C THR A 109 -2.30 -39.39 -7.05
N GLN A 110 -2.91 -38.22 -6.76
CA GLN A 110 -3.98 -37.68 -7.58
C GLN A 110 -3.42 -37.06 -8.86
N ALA A 111 -3.73 -37.74 -9.96
CA ALA A 111 -3.12 -37.52 -11.26
C ALA A 111 -4.14 -37.31 -12.38
N VAL A 112 -5.45 -37.35 -12.08
CA VAL A 112 -6.50 -37.31 -13.12
C VAL A 112 -7.54 -36.27 -12.73
N PHE A 113 -7.75 -35.30 -13.63
CA PHE A 113 -8.65 -34.18 -13.43
C PHE A 113 -9.70 -34.11 -14.55
N PRO A 114 -10.99 -34.16 -14.22
CA PRO A 114 -12.04 -33.81 -15.17
C PRO A 114 -12.06 -32.30 -15.38
N VAL A 115 -12.17 -31.88 -16.65
CA VAL A 115 -12.20 -30.48 -17.07
C VAL A 115 -13.47 -30.27 -17.90
N PRO A 116 -14.58 -29.79 -17.30
CA PRO A 116 -15.78 -29.44 -18.04
C PRO A 116 -15.48 -28.24 -18.94
N ILE A 117 -15.59 -28.44 -20.26
CA ILE A 117 -15.52 -27.35 -21.26
C ILE A 117 -16.92 -27.21 -21.82
N ASP A 118 -17.55 -26.07 -21.57
CA ASP A 118 -18.89 -25.77 -22.07
C ASP A 118 -18.86 -25.04 -23.42
N SER A 119 -20.01 -24.98 -24.09
CA SER A 119 -20.16 -24.39 -25.43
C SER A 119 -19.85 -22.88 -25.53
N THR A 120 -19.68 -22.18 -24.41
CA THR A 120 -19.29 -20.75 -24.43
C THR A 120 -17.78 -20.54 -24.54
N VAL A 121 -16.99 -21.60 -24.39
CA VAL A 121 -15.52 -21.55 -24.44
C VAL A 121 -15.03 -21.62 -25.90
N SER A 122 -14.50 -20.53 -26.42
CA SER A 122 -13.95 -20.45 -27.80
C SER A 122 -12.49 -20.87 -27.90
N ARG A 123 -11.75 -20.81 -26.78
CA ARG A 123 -10.34 -21.21 -26.67
C ARG A 123 -10.10 -21.74 -25.28
N VAL A 124 -9.33 -22.82 -25.16
CA VAL A 124 -8.85 -23.35 -23.89
C VAL A 124 -7.33 -23.51 -23.90
N THR A 125 -6.67 -23.12 -22.82
CA THR A 125 -5.22 -23.29 -22.62
C THR A 125 -4.96 -24.08 -21.35
N PHE A 126 -4.38 -25.26 -21.51
CA PHE A 126 -3.90 -26.11 -20.42
C PHE A 126 -2.46 -25.74 -20.10
N SER A 127 -2.20 -25.32 -18.87
CA SER A 127 -0.88 -24.89 -18.41
C SER A 127 -0.43 -25.79 -17.26
N LEU A 128 0.48 -26.72 -17.55
CA LEU A 128 1.13 -27.54 -16.53
C LEU A 128 2.53 -26.98 -16.29
N SER A 129 2.86 -26.68 -15.03
CA SER A 129 4.23 -26.47 -14.58
C SER A 129 4.64 -27.55 -13.59
N GLY A 130 5.92 -27.94 -13.63
CA GLY A 130 6.49 -28.96 -12.75
C GLY A 130 7.28 -30.02 -13.52
N SER A 131 7.59 -31.12 -12.83
CA SER A 131 8.28 -32.28 -13.41
C SER A 131 7.38 -33.30 -14.13
N PRO A 132 6.08 -33.44 -13.83
CA PRO A 132 5.22 -34.39 -14.54
C PRO A 132 4.93 -34.01 -15.99
N SER A 133 4.45 -35.00 -16.76
CA SER A 133 3.93 -34.79 -18.12
C SER A 133 2.41 -34.68 -18.13
N LEU A 134 1.85 -34.02 -19.15
CA LEU A 134 0.41 -33.87 -19.35
C LEU A 134 -0.08 -34.73 -20.53
N ARG A 135 -1.07 -35.57 -20.27
CA ARG A 135 -1.88 -36.25 -21.29
C ARG A 135 -3.30 -35.70 -21.24
N LEU A 136 -3.81 -35.28 -22.39
CA LEU A 136 -5.18 -34.78 -22.52
C LEU A 136 -6.00 -35.73 -23.38
N THR A 137 -7.22 -35.99 -22.94
CA THR A 137 -8.21 -36.83 -23.62
C THR A 137 -9.49 -36.01 -23.81
N ARG A 138 -10.00 -35.97 -25.04
CA ARG A 138 -11.25 -35.30 -25.41
C ARG A 138 -12.48 -36.04 -24.85
N PRO A 139 -13.68 -35.44 -24.87
CA PRO A 139 -14.90 -36.08 -24.38
C PRO A 139 -15.27 -37.37 -25.12
N ASP A 140 -14.85 -37.50 -26.39
CA ASP A 140 -15.03 -38.71 -27.21
C ASP A 140 -14.00 -39.82 -26.93
N GLY A 141 -13.06 -39.59 -26.02
CA GLY A 141 -11.99 -40.52 -25.68
C GLY A 141 -10.73 -40.40 -26.55
N SER A 142 -10.73 -39.54 -27.58
CA SER A 142 -9.55 -39.35 -28.43
C SER A 142 -8.43 -38.57 -27.71
N PRO A 143 -7.15 -38.93 -27.90
CA PRO A 143 -6.04 -38.19 -27.30
C PRO A 143 -5.76 -36.89 -28.04
N VAL A 144 -5.23 -35.89 -27.34
CA VAL A 144 -4.75 -34.63 -27.93
C VAL A 144 -3.25 -34.70 -28.12
N LEU A 145 -2.82 -34.78 -29.38
CA LEU A 145 -1.43 -35.05 -29.74
C LEU A 145 -0.61 -33.78 -30.00
N GLY A 146 -1.27 -32.66 -30.34
CA GLY A 146 -0.61 -31.40 -30.68
C GLY A 146 -0.26 -31.26 -32.16
N VAL A 147 -0.79 -32.14 -33.00
CA VAL A 147 -0.59 -32.14 -34.47
C VAL A 147 -1.89 -31.85 -35.22
N GLU A 148 -3.00 -31.82 -34.49
CA GLU A 148 -4.33 -31.56 -35.01
C GLU A 148 -4.51 -30.07 -35.34
N PRO A 149 -5.31 -29.72 -36.37
CA PRO A 149 -5.65 -28.33 -36.66
C PRO A 149 -6.27 -27.63 -35.44
N GLY A 150 -5.85 -26.39 -35.17
CA GLY A 150 -6.34 -25.61 -34.02
C GLY A 150 -5.75 -26.03 -32.67
N VAL A 151 -4.86 -27.03 -32.62
CA VAL A 151 -4.13 -27.41 -31.40
C VAL A 151 -2.69 -26.95 -31.48
N GLN A 152 -2.23 -26.20 -30.47
CA GLN A 152 -0.84 -25.83 -30.31
C GLN A 152 -0.28 -26.43 -29.01
N ARG A 153 0.75 -27.26 -29.11
CA ARG A 153 1.44 -27.86 -27.97
C ARG A 153 2.87 -27.34 -27.88
N LEU A 154 3.20 -26.69 -26.78
CA LEU A 154 4.50 -26.07 -26.51
C LEU A 154 5.16 -26.75 -25.30
N PRO A 155 6.08 -27.70 -25.52
CA PRO A 155 6.88 -28.24 -24.43
C PRO A 155 7.83 -27.18 -23.87
N LEU A 156 8.04 -27.21 -22.56
CA LEU A 156 8.96 -26.33 -21.84
C LEU A 156 9.91 -27.19 -20.99
N SER A 157 11.01 -26.61 -20.51
CA SER A 157 11.96 -27.30 -19.63
C SER A 157 11.30 -27.87 -18.38
N THR A 158 10.38 -27.11 -17.77
CA THR A 158 9.48 -27.62 -16.73
C THR A 158 8.03 -27.39 -17.13
N GLY A 159 7.39 -28.44 -17.62
CA GLY A 159 5.96 -28.43 -17.94
C GLY A 159 5.65 -28.28 -19.43
N VAL A 160 4.41 -27.89 -19.72
CA VAL A 160 3.87 -27.81 -21.08
C VAL A 160 2.67 -26.87 -21.14
N LEU A 161 2.55 -26.13 -22.24
CA LEU A 161 1.34 -25.41 -22.59
C LEU A 161 0.64 -26.13 -23.75
N VAL A 162 -0.67 -26.32 -23.65
CA VAL A 162 -1.49 -26.86 -24.74
C VAL A 162 -2.69 -25.95 -24.96
N THR A 163 -2.76 -25.29 -26.10
CA THR A 163 -3.89 -24.45 -26.51
C THR A 163 -4.75 -25.19 -27.53
N VAL A 164 -6.06 -25.17 -27.36
CA VAL A 164 -7.04 -25.70 -28.31
C VAL A 164 -8.02 -24.59 -28.67
N LEU A 165 -8.13 -24.31 -29.96
CA LEU A 165 -9.14 -23.40 -30.53
C LEU A 165 -10.42 -24.18 -30.81
N ASP A 166 -11.57 -23.54 -30.59
CA ASP A 166 -12.90 -24.10 -30.79
C ASP A 166 -13.03 -25.52 -30.19
N PRO A 167 -12.72 -25.71 -28.89
CA PRO A 167 -12.71 -27.02 -28.28
C PRO A 167 -14.09 -27.67 -28.31
N THR A 168 -14.15 -28.99 -28.56
CA THR A 168 -15.40 -29.74 -28.49
C THR A 168 -15.97 -29.68 -27.06
N PRO A 169 -17.23 -29.22 -26.88
CA PRO A 169 -17.82 -29.17 -25.55
C PRO A 169 -17.98 -30.56 -24.94
N GLY A 170 -17.89 -30.63 -23.62
CA GLY A 170 -17.94 -31.86 -22.83
C GLY A 170 -16.83 -31.93 -21.77
N VAL A 171 -16.76 -33.06 -21.06
CA VAL A 171 -15.77 -33.27 -20.01
C VAL A 171 -14.49 -33.83 -20.60
N TRP A 172 -13.45 -33.00 -20.65
CA TRP A 172 -12.10 -33.42 -21.00
C TRP A 172 -11.43 -34.06 -19.80
N THR A 173 -10.45 -34.95 -20.03
CA THR A 173 -9.67 -35.56 -18.96
C THR A 173 -8.21 -35.15 -19.10
N ALA A 174 -7.67 -34.52 -18.06
CA ALA A 174 -6.25 -34.23 -17.93
C ALA A 174 -5.61 -35.27 -17.00
N THR A 175 -4.62 -35.99 -17.51
CA THR A 175 -3.82 -36.94 -16.75
C THR A 175 -2.40 -36.43 -16.61
N ILE A 176 -1.96 -36.24 -15.38
CA ILE A 176 -0.65 -35.76 -14.97
C ILE A 176 0.16 -36.96 -14.48
N SER A 177 1.22 -37.34 -15.20
CA SER A 177 2.03 -38.50 -14.82
C SER A 177 3.48 -38.37 -15.29
N PRO A 178 4.44 -39.02 -14.62
CA PRO A 178 4.32 -39.73 -13.33
C PRO A 178 4.01 -38.76 -12.16
N PRO A 179 3.70 -39.26 -10.94
CA PRO A 179 3.55 -38.42 -9.75
C PRO A 179 4.78 -37.53 -9.53
N GLY A 180 4.55 -36.30 -9.08
CA GLY A 180 5.58 -35.31 -8.84
C GLY A 180 4.95 -33.96 -8.51
N ALA A 181 5.76 -32.99 -8.09
CA ALA A 181 5.26 -31.67 -7.76
C ALA A 181 4.81 -30.92 -9.02
N TYR A 182 3.62 -30.30 -8.99
CA TYR A 182 3.08 -29.54 -10.11
C TYR A 182 2.16 -28.40 -9.68
N SER A 183 1.99 -27.43 -10.58
CA SER A 183 0.81 -26.57 -10.65
C SER A 183 0.14 -26.73 -12.02
N PHE A 184 -1.17 -26.92 -12.03
CA PHE A 184 -1.95 -27.16 -13.23
C PHE A 184 -3.15 -26.22 -13.27
N HIS A 185 -3.17 -25.40 -14.31
CA HIS A 185 -4.20 -24.42 -14.57
C HIS A 185 -4.83 -24.68 -15.93
N VAL A 186 -6.15 -24.46 -16.01
CA VAL A 186 -6.87 -24.46 -17.28
C VAL A 186 -7.53 -23.12 -17.43
N LEU A 187 -7.08 -22.36 -18.42
CA LEU A 187 -7.60 -21.05 -18.79
C LEU A 187 -8.52 -21.21 -20.00
N GLY A 188 -9.52 -20.35 -20.12
CA GLY A 188 -10.37 -20.31 -21.30
C GLY A 188 -10.79 -18.90 -21.66
N GLU A 189 -11.30 -18.75 -22.88
CA GLU A 189 -11.93 -17.53 -23.38
C GLU A 189 -13.43 -17.80 -23.48
N SER A 190 -14.25 -17.12 -22.68
CA SER A 190 -15.66 -17.48 -22.50
C SER A 190 -16.54 -16.31 -22.07
N THR A 191 -17.75 -16.23 -22.61
CA THR A 191 -18.75 -15.23 -22.21
C THR A 191 -19.42 -15.50 -20.86
N VAL A 192 -19.27 -16.71 -20.32
CA VAL A 192 -19.67 -17.07 -18.95
C VAL A 192 -18.45 -17.00 -18.03
N GLY A 193 -18.55 -16.23 -16.94
CA GLY A 193 -17.44 -15.95 -16.04
C GLY A 193 -17.84 -15.95 -14.56
N LEU A 194 -16.86 -16.30 -13.71
CA LEU A 194 -16.83 -15.90 -12.31
C LEU A 194 -15.95 -14.65 -12.22
N ASP A 195 -16.57 -13.49 -12.37
CA ASP A 195 -15.86 -12.23 -12.55
C ASP A 195 -15.23 -11.75 -11.23
N ARG A 196 -15.86 -12.10 -10.11
CA ARG A 196 -15.47 -11.65 -8.78
C ARG A 196 -15.88 -12.67 -7.73
N PHE A 197 -14.99 -12.93 -6.79
CA PHE A 197 -15.32 -13.54 -5.51
C PHE A 197 -14.50 -12.85 -4.42
N GLU A 198 -15.19 -12.25 -3.46
CA GLU A 198 -14.58 -11.51 -2.36
C GLU A 198 -15.20 -11.94 -1.04
N LEU A 199 -14.34 -12.01 -0.02
CA LEU A 199 -14.80 -12.01 1.36
C LEU A 199 -14.91 -10.55 1.79
N VAL A 200 -16.04 -10.21 2.41
CA VAL A 200 -16.43 -8.85 2.75
C VAL A 200 -16.89 -8.75 4.19
N GLU A 201 -16.80 -7.54 4.72
CA GLU A 201 -17.42 -7.11 5.97
C GLU A 201 -18.48 -6.03 5.71
N THR A 202 -19.47 -5.98 6.60
CA THR A 202 -20.49 -4.93 6.56
C THR A 202 -19.98 -3.71 7.31
N ALA A 203 -19.84 -2.59 6.62
CA ALA A 203 -19.48 -1.32 7.23
C ALA A 203 -20.38 -0.17 6.74
N GLY A 204 -20.24 1.01 7.33
CA GLY A 204 -21.07 2.18 7.04
C GLY A 204 -22.02 2.55 8.18
N ARG A 205 -22.67 3.70 8.03
CA ARG A 205 -23.59 4.22 9.06
C ARG A 205 -24.93 3.46 9.02
N PRO A 206 -25.64 3.33 10.15
CA PRO A 206 -26.96 2.69 10.18
C PRO A 206 -27.88 3.24 9.08
N GLY A 207 -28.52 2.35 8.32
CA GLY A 207 -29.37 2.71 7.17
C GLY A 207 -28.63 2.97 5.85
N HIS A 208 -27.30 3.04 5.85
CA HIS A 208 -26.44 3.15 4.66
C HIS A 208 -25.22 2.23 4.82
N GLN A 209 -25.45 0.99 5.21
CA GLN A 209 -24.42 -0.03 5.29
C GLN A 209 -24.17 -0.62 3.91
N GLY A 210 -22.93 -1.00 3.64
CA GLY A 210 -22.52 -1.67 2.42
C GLY A 210 -21.47 -2.75 2.72
N TYR A 211 -21.15 -3.53 1.70
CA TYR A 211 -20.10 -4.54 1.77
C TYR A 211 -18.75 -3.92 1.34
N PHE A 212 -17.75 -4.10 2.19
CA PHE A 212 -16.37 -3.70 1.94
C PHE A 212 -15.49 -4.93 1.93
N ALA A 213 -14.56 -5.02 1.00
CA ALA A 213 -13.60 -6.12 0.95
C ALA A 213 -12.85 -6.22 2.27
N LEU A 214 -12.57 -7.46 2.72
CA LEU A 214 -11.77 -7.67 3.92
C LEU A 214 -10.39 -7.05 3.76
N GLU A 215 -9.99 -6.30 4.79
CA GLU A 215 -8.62 -5.83 4.94
C GLU A 215 -7.76 -6.96 5.50
N GLY A 216 -6.73 -7.37 4.74
CA GLY A 216 -5.89 -8.51 5.08
C GLY A 216 -6.46 -9.88 4.69
N LEU A 217 -5.81 -10.94 5.17
CA LEU A 217 -6.23 -12.33 4.98
C LEU A 217 -7.41 -12.69 5.92
N PRO A 218 -8.31 -13.59 5.49
CA PRO A 218 -9.48 -13.96 6.29
C PRO A 218 -9.09 -14.63 7.61
N VAL A 219 -9.81 -14.33 8.70
CA VAL A 219 -9.49 -14.81 10.05
C VAL A 219 -10.55 -15.81 10.51
N LEU A 220 -10.14 -17.02 10.91
CA LEU A 220 -11.04 -18.14 11.26
C LEU A 220 -12.05 -17.80 12.36
N ALA A 221 -11.67 -16.97 13.32
CA ALA A 221 -12.52 -16.59 14.45
C ALA A 221 -13.60 -15.55 14.08
N THR A 222 -13.52 -14.96 12.88
CA THR A 222 -14.40 -13.88 12.45
C THR A 222 -15.40 -14.40 11.42
N PRO A 223 -16.72 -14.20 11.62
CA PRO A 223 -17.70 -14.55 10.60
C PRO A 223 -17.39 -13.74 9.32
N SER A 224 -17.36 -14.43 8.18
CA SER A 224 -17.11 -13.81 6.89
C SER A 224 -18.35 -13.89 6.01
N THR A 225 -18.62 -12.85 5.23
CA THR A 225 -19.62 -12.86 4.17
C THR A 225 -18.89 -12.94 2.84
N ALA A 226 -19.40 -13.70 1.88
CA ALA A 226 -18.92 -13.68 0.51
C ALA A 226 -19.84 -12.85 -0.38
N VAL A 227 -19.24 -12.20 -1.37
CA VAL A 227 -19.90 -11.62 -2.54
C VAL A 227 -19.29 -12.29 -3.78
N ALA A 228 -20.13 -12.82 -4.65
CA ALA A 228 -19.76 -13.41 -5.92
C ALA A 228 -20.46 -12.67 -7.07
N GLY A 229 -19.70 -12.26 -8.08
CA GLY A 229 -20.22 -11.69 -9.32
C GLY A 229 -20.04 -12.66 -10.48
N LEU A 230 -21.09 -12.89 -11.25
CA LEU A 230 -21.09 -13.76 -12.42
C LEU A 230 -21.49 -12.98 -13.68
N SER A 231 -21.06 -13.49 -14.83
CA SER A 231 -21.44 -13.00 -16.15
C SER A 231 -21.94 -14.13 -17.05
N GLY A 232 -22.66 -13.74 -18.11
CA GLY A 232 -23.12 -14.65 -19.16
C GLY A 232 -24.50 -15.27 -18.92
N GLY A 233 -24.95 -16.06 -19.90
CA GLY A 233 -26.25 -16.73 -19.86
C GLY A 233 -26.18 -18.03 -19.07
N ILE A 234 -26.42 -17.97 -17.77
CA ILE A 234 -26.44 -19.14 -16.87
C ILE A 234 -27.87 -19.48 -16.42
N ALA A 235 -28.19 -20.76 -16.27
CA ALA A 235 -29.48 -21.24 -15.77
C ALA A 235 -29.44 -21.57 -14.27
N SER A 236 -28.31 -22.07 -13.80
CA SER A 236 -28.09 -22.35 -12.37
C SER A 236 -26.63 -22.12 -11.99
N VAL A 237 -26.40 -21.87 -10.71
CA VAL A 237 -25.07 -21.81 -10.10
C VAL A 237 -25.14 -22.33 -8.67
N ARG A 238 -24.10 -23.03 -8.25
CA ARG A 238 -23.74 -23.31 -6.86
C ARG A 238 -22.24 -23.09 -6.68
N PHE A 239 -21.80 -22.98 -5.44
CA PHE A 239 -20.38 -22.77 -5.14
C PHE A 239 -19.82 -23.91 -4.31
N GLU A 240 -18.53 -24.18 -4.51
CA GLU A 240 -17.78 -25.17 -3.76
C GLU A 240 -16.44 -24.57 -3.32
N LEU A 241 -16.07 -24.79 -2.07
CA LEU A 241 -14.72 -24.54 -1.59
C LEU A 241 -13.92 -25.82 -1.75
N ARG A 242 -12.82 -25.75 -2.49
CA ARG A 242 -11.94 -26.89 -2.74
C ARG A 242 -10.53 -26.60 -2.26
N ASP A 243 -9.82 -27.62 -1.80
CA ASP A 243 -8.41 -27.49 -1.44
C ASP A 243 -7.51 -27.30 -2.67
N THR A 244 -6.21 -27.17 -2.46
CA THR A 244 -5.25 -26.98 -3.56
C THR A 244 -5.14 -28.18 -4.49
N ALA A 245 -5.47 -29.39 -4.03
CA ALA A 245 -5.51 -30.60 -4.88
C ALA A 245 -6.84 -30.74 -5.65
N GLY A 246 -7.80 -29.83 -5.42
CA GLY A 246 -9.12 -29.85 -6.04
C GLY A 246 -10.13 -30.76 -5.32
N ALA A 247 -9.81 -31.27 -4.14
CA ALA A 247 -10.77 -32.03 -3.34
C ALA A 247 -11.80 -31.09 -2.69
N LEU A 248 -13.08 -31.52 -2.68
CA LEU A 248 -14.16 -30.75 -2.07
C LEU A 248 -13.98 -30.67 -0.55
N LEU A 249 -13.91 -29.44 -0.02
CA LEU A 249 -13.92 -29.18 1.42
C LEU A 249 -15.35 -28.98 1.93
N GLN A 250 -16.12 -28.11 1.25
CA GLN A 250 -17.52 -27.84 1.59
C GLN A 250 -18.27 -27.17 0.43
N PRO A 251 -19.59 -27.36 0.31
CA PRO A 251 -20.43 -26.50 -0.51
C PRO A 251 -20.52 -25.09 0.10
N LEU A 252 -20.83 -24.11 -0.75
CA LEU A 252 -21.09 -22.73 -0.35
C LEU A 252 -22.40 -22.27 -0.98
N GLU A 253 -23.34 -21.88 -0.11
CA GLU A 253 -24.65 -21.38 -0.49
C GLU A 253 -24.62 -19.85 -0.52
N LEU A 254 -24.81 -19.28 -1.71
CA LEU A 254 -24.97 -17.84 -1.92
C LEU A 254 -26.33 -17.58 -2.56
N THR A 255 -26.97 -16.48 -2.19
CA THR A 255 -28.27 -16.08 -2.72
C THR A 255 -28.16 -14.73 -3.45
N PRO A 256 -29.01 -14.46 -4.46
CA PRO A 256 -29.01 -13.17 -5.13
C PRO A 256 -29.09 -12.01 -4.15
N SER A 257 -28.22 -11.02 -4.33
CA SER A 257 -28.16 -9.81 -3.51
C SER A 257 -29.47 -9.04 -3.60
N SER A 258 -29.96 -8.55 -2.45
CA SER A 258 -31.19 -7.75 -2.42
C SER A 258 -30.96 -6.39 -3.05
N GLY A 259 -31.61 -6.12 -4.18
CA GLY A 259 -31.50 -4.85 -4.91
C GLY A 259 -30.19 -4.65 -5.69
N GLY A 260 -29.34 -5.68 -5.77
CA GLY A 260 -28.14 -5.69 -6.60
C GLY A 260 -28.39 -6.26 -8.01
N PRO A 261 -27.34 -6.35 -8.84
CA PRO A 261 -27.41 -6.97 -10.15
C PRO A 261 -27.90 -8.43 -10.06
N PRO A 262 -28.64 -8.96 -11.07
CA PRO A 262 -29.22 -10.32 -11.02
C PRO A 262 -28.22 -11.46 -10.80
N LEU A 263 -26.94 -11.22 -11.12
CA LEU A 263 -25.84 -12.18 -11.04
C LEU A 263 -24.81 -11.84 -9.95
N GLU A 264 -25.18 -10.96 -9.02
CA GLU A 264 -24.42 -10.73 -7.80
C GLU A 264 -25.06 -11.51 -6.66
N LEU A 265 -24.34 -12.49 -6.12
CA LEU A 265 -24.79 -13.37 -5.03
C LEU A 265 -24.00 -13.12 -3.76
N THR A 266 -24.66 -13.26 -2.61
CA THR A 266 -24.10 -12.99 -1.29
C THR A 266 -24.51 -14.06 -0.29
N GLY A 267 -23.69 -14.30 0.72
CA GLY A 267 -24.02 -15.28 1.76
C GLY A 267 -22.90 -15.47 2.79
N PRO A 268 -23.22 -16.06 3.95
CA PRO A 268 -22.22 -16.35 4.97
C PRO A 268 -21.25 -17.45 4.52
N VAL A 269 -19.99 -17.36 4.95
CA VAL A 269 -18.95 -18.34 4.66
C VAL A 269 -18.37 -18.89 5.96
N ALA A 270 -18.47 -20.21 6.14
CA ALA A 270 -17.63 -20.91 7.10
C ALA A 270 -16.25 -21.12 6.48
N LEU A 271 -15.22 -20.48 7.06
CA LEU A 271 -13.87 -20.48 6.52
C LEU A 271 -13.14 -21.82 6.78
N PRO A 272 -12.63 -22.52 5.75
CA PRO A 272 -11.75 -23.66 5.93
C PRO A 272 -10.44 -23.27 6.63
N SER A 273 -9.89 -24.16 7.47
CA SER A 273 -8.59 -23.96 8.15
C SER A 273 -7.36 -24.24 7.27
N ARG A 274 -7.58 -24.67 6.02
CA ARG A 274 -6.54 -24.98 5.03
C ARG A 274 -6.69 -24.03 3.83
N PRO A 275 -5.64 -23.82 3.02
CA PRO A 275 -5.76 -23.07 1.78
C PRO A 275 -6.86 -23.64 0.88
N PHE A 276 -7.65 -22.76 0.26
CA PHE A 276 -8.77 -23.13 -0.58
C PHE A 276 -8.98 -22.18 -1.75
N THR A 277 -9.68 -22.66 -2.77
CA THR A 277 -10.10 -21.91 -3.95
C THR A 277 -11.61 -22.09 -4.14
N VAL A 278 -12.27 -21.10 -4.72
CA VAL A 278 -13.73 -21.13 -4.92
C VAL A 278 -14.04 -21.57 -6.35
N TYR A 279 -14.93 -22.53 -6.46
CA TYR A 279 -15.43 -23.06 -7.72
C TYR A 279 -16.90 -22.66 -7.86
N ALA A 280 -17.26 -22.00 -8.96
CA ALA A 280 -18.64 -21.80 -9.39
C ALA A 280 -18.98 -22.85 -10.43
N LEU A 281 -20.08 -23.56 -10.24
CA LEU A 281 -20.50 -24.64 -11.14
C LEU A 281 -22.01 -24.70 -11.24
N GLY A 282 -22.51 -25.09 -12.40
CA GLY A 282 -23.94 -25.07 -12.67
C GLY A 282 -24.28 -25.51 -14.08
N THR A 283 -25.40 -25.05 -14.59
CA THR A 283 -25.88 -25.36 -15.94
C THR A 283 -26.13 -24.10 -16.76
N LEU A 284 -25.88 -24.20 -18.06
CA LEU A 284 -26.33 -23.23 -19.06
C LEU A 284 -27.83 -23.44 -19.36
N PRO A 285 -28.53 -22.50 -20.03
CA PRO A 285 -29.93 -22.65 -20.44
C PRO A 285 -30.23 -23.94 -21.23
N GLY A 286 -29.25 -24.47 -21.97
CA GLY A 286 -29.35 -25.74 -22.69
C GLY A 286 -29.16 -27.00 -21.82
N GLY A 287 -28.96 -26.85 -20.50
CA GLY A 287 -28.70 -27.96 -19.56
C GLY A 287 -27.23 -28.42 -19.50
N GLU A 288 -26.36 -27.88 -20.35
CA GLU A 288 -24.94 -28.19 -20.37
C GLU A 288 -24.24 -27.73 -19.07
N PRO A 289 -23.37 -28.56 -18.46
CA PRO A 289 -22.64 -28.17 -17.26
C PRO A 289 -21.52 -27.17 -17.58
N TRP A 290 -21.32 -26.19 -16.71
CA TRP A 290 -20.21 -25.24 -16.77
C TRP A 290 -19.49 -25.15 -15.41
N GLN A 291 -18.22 -24.73 -15.43
CA GLN A 291 -17.41 -24.52 -14.24
C GLN A 291 -16.44 -23.35 -14.44
N ARG A 292 -16.34 -22.44 -13.45
CA ARG A 292 -15.32 -21.39 -13.37
C ARG A 292 -14.71 -21.33 -11.97
N VAL A 293 -13.48 -20.85 -11.88
CA VAL A 293 -12.67 -20.85 -10.67
C VAL A 293 -12.27 -19.42 -10.33
N SER A 294 -12.28 -19.08 -9.04
CA SER A 294 -11.79 -17.78 -8.58
C SER A 294 -10.29 -17.68 -8.83
N THR A 295 -9.83 -16.53 -9.33
CA THR A 295 -8.39 -16.26 -9.52
C THR A 295 -7.64 -16.18 -8.20
N ARG A 296 -8.27 -15.62 -7.14
CA ARG A 296 -7.69 -15.54 -5.80
C ARG A 296 -7.70 -16.90 -5.11
N ARG A 297 -6.58 -17.19 -4.45
CA ARG A 297 -6.48 -18.27 -3.46
C ARG A 297 -6.65 -17.70 -2.06
N PHE A 298 -7.40 -18.41 -1.23
CA PHE A 298 -7.69 -18.00 0.14
C PHE A 298 -6.92 -18.88 1.12
N GLN A 299 -6.41 -18.27 2.17
CA GLN A 299 -5.80 -18.99 3.28
C GLN A 299 -6.25 -18.32 4.57
N SER A 300 -7.05 -19.03 5.34
CA SER A 300 -7.54 -18.54 6.62
C SER A 300 -6.41 -18.49 7.65
N GLN A 301 -6.46 -17.45 8.48
CA GLN A 301 -5.44 -17.12 9.45
C GLN A 301 -6.03 -17.11 10.85
N THR A 302 -5.15 -17.14 11.85
CA THR A 302 -5.52 -17.00 13.26
C THR A 302 -4.98 -15.72 13.88
N VAL A 303 -4.36 -14.86 13.07
CA VAL A 303 -3.91 -13.53 13.46
C VAL A 303 -4.67 -12.52 12.62
N TRP A 304 -5.08 -11.43 13.24
CA TRP A 304 -5.68 -10.28 12.58
C TRP A 304 -4.80 -9.07 12.79
N LEU A 305 -4.48 -8.34 11.72
CA LEU A 305 -3.84 -7.04 11.80
C LEU A 305 -4.86 -5.97 11.41
N LEU A 306 -5.28 -5.17 12.40
CA LEU A 306 -6.24 -4.09 12.20
C LEU A 306 -5.50 -2.80 11.83
N ALA A 307 -5.86 -2.26 10.67
CA ALA A 307 -5.40 -0.97 10.20
C ALA A 307 -6.00 0.19 11.02
N PRO A 308 -5.24 1.25 11.32
CA PRO A 308 -5.82 2.53 11.70
C PRO A 308 -6.52 3.19 10.49
N PRO A 309 -7.39 4.20 10.73
CA PRO A 309 -7.91 5.02 9.63
C PRO A 309 -6.76 5.73 8.90
N SER A 310 -6.97 5.99 7.60
CA SER A 310 -6.06 6.83 6.80
C SER A 310 -5.89 8.22 7.42
N GLN A 311 -4.70 8.80 7.27
CA GLN A 311 -4.37 10.14 7.79
C GLN A 311 -3.92 11.03 6.63
N THR A 312 -4.05 12.35 6.78
CA THR A 312 -3.44 13.30 5.83
C THR A 312 -1.94 13.39 6.13
N LEU A 313 -1.10 13.13 5.13
CA LEU A 313 0.34 13.23 5.29
C LEU A 313 0.76 14.70 5.35
N LEU A 314 1.70 15.01 6.24
CA LEU A 314 2.27 16.35 6.43
C LEU A 314 3.62 16.46 5.70
N PRO A 315 3.72 17.20 4.58
CA PRO A 315 5.01 17.39 3.89
C PRO A 315 6.10 17.94 4.82
N GLY A 316 7.27 17.30 4.83
CA GLY A 316 8.39 17.62 5.74
C GLY A 316 8.20 17.14 7.19
N GLY A 317 7.08 16.49 7.50
CA GLY A 317 6.71 16.05 8.83
C GLY A 317 7.09 14.61 9.14
N ARG A 318 7.13 14.31 10.46
CA ARG A 318 7.19 12.94 11.00
C ARG A 318 5.80 12.49 11.40
N MET A 319 5.38 11.33 10.92
CA MET A 319 4.06 10.76 11.14
C MET A 319 4.16 9.39 11.82
N SER A 320 3.10 8.97 12.50
CA SER A 320 3.00 7.63 13.09
C SER A 320 1.64 7.00 12.88
N TYR A 321 1.62 5.72 12.46
CA TYR A 321 0.42 4.89 12.41
C TYR A 321 0.47 3.84 13.51
N VAL A 322 -0.66 3.63 14.20
CA VAL A 322 -0.79 2.61 15.26
C VAL A 322 -1.74 1.52 14.81
N PHE A 323 -1.19 0.37 14.45
CA PHE A 323 -1.91 -0.85 14.13
C PHE A 323 -2.21 -1.64 15.40
N HIS A 324 -3.23 -2.49 15.36
CA HIS A 324 -3.50 -3.45 16.41
C HIS A 324 -3.44 -4.86 15.86
N VAL A 325 -2.65 -5.73 16.48
CA VAL A 325 -2.64 -7.15 16.16
C VAL A 325 -3.43 -7.92 17.21
N GLU A 326 -4.24 -8.86 16.76
CA GLU A 326 -4.92 -9.86 17.61
C GLU A 326 -4.54 -11.26 17.20
N ASN A 327 -4.37 -12.15 18.18
CA ASN A 327 -4.10 -13.57 17.93
C ASN A 327 -5.25 -14.42 18.49
N SER A 328 -6.03 -15.05 17.63
CA SER A 328 -7.05 -16.04 18.02
C SER A 328 -6.54 -17.48 17.99
N GLY A 329 -5.27 -17.70 17.62
CA GLY A 329 -4.64 -19.00 17.49
C GLY A 329 -3.90 -19.44 18.74
N ALA A 330 -2.94 -20.35 18.55
CA ALA A 330 -2.00 -20.73 19.60
C ALA A 330 -1.06 -19.56 19.95
N SER A 331 -0.59 -19.53 21.19
CA SER A 331 0.43 -18.57 21.62
C SER A 331 1.67 -18.69 20.76
N GLY A 332 2.24 -17.55 20.36
CA GLY A 332 3.33 -17.53 19.39
C GLY A 332 4.22 -16.29 19.47
N THR A 333 5.34 -16.35 18.76
CA THR A 333 6.20 -15.20 18.50
C THR A 333 5.97 -14.72 17.09
N PHE A 334 5.86 -13.40 16.94
CA PHE A 334 5.55 -12.75 15.70
C PHE A 334 6.56 -11.65 15.40
N ARG A 335 6.85 -11.47 14.11
CA ARG A 335 7.61 -10.35 13.55
C ARG A 335 6.64 -9.38 12.90
N PHE A 336 6.86 -8.08 13.12
CA PHE A 336 6.11 -7.01 12.45
C PHE A 336 7.04 -6.21 11.55
N THR A 337 6.58 -5.98 10.32
CA THR A 337 7.30 -5.16 9.34
C THR A 337 6.31 -4.26 8.62
N ALA A 338 6.79 -3.13 8.10
CA ALA A 338 5.98 -2.23 7.30
C ALA A 338 6.82 -1.61 6.19
N ARG A 339 6.20 -1.34 5.05
CA ARG A 339 6.77 -0.61 3.91
C ARG A 339 5.68 0.11 3.17
N ASP A 340 6.05 1.14 2.43
CA ASP A 340 5.19 1.88 1.53
C ASP A 340 5.78 1.92 0.10
N ASP A 341 5.00 2.41 -0.86
CA ASP A 341 5.42 2.55 -2.26
C ASP A 341 6.31 3.79 -2.48
N ARG A 342 6.40 4.70 -1.50
CA ARG A 342 7.17 5.95 -1.59
C ARG A 342 8.46 6.00 -0.78
N GLY A 343 8.71 4.98 0.03
CA GLY A 343 9.86 4.93 0.93
C GLY A 343 9.79 5.92 2.08
N PHE A 344 8.59 6.30 2.55
CA PHE A 344 8.43 7.21 3.69
C PHE A 344 8.61 6.47 5.03
N VAL A 345 8.34 5.17 5.10
CA VAL A 345 8.54 4.36 6.31
C VAL A 345 10.02 4.38 6.74
N THR A 346 10.26 4.83 7.96
CA THR A 346 11.60 4.87 8.58
C THR A 346 11.82 3.79 9.62
N GLY A 347 10.75 3.22 10.19
CA GLY A 347 10.87 2.13 11.16
C GLY A 347 9.55 1.64 11.73
N VAL A 348 9.65 0.56 12.51
CA VAL A 348 8.52 -0.06 13.22
C VAL A 348 8.89 -0.35 14.68
N SER A 349 7.90 -0.34 15.56
CA SER A 349 8.10 -0.67 16.97
C SER A 349 6.85 -1.28 17.62
N PRO A 350 6.98 -2.43 18.32
CA PRO A 350 8.12 -3.35 18.30
C PRO A 350 8.22 -4.11 16.96
N GLY A 351 9.43 -4.46 16.53
CA GLY A 351 9.63 -5.30 15.34
C GLY A 351 9.42 -6.81 15.59
N SER A 352 9.40 -7.24 16.85
CA SER A 352 9.15 -8.63 17.26
C SER A 352 8.46 -8.66 18.61
N PHE A 353 7.54 -9.60 18.81
CA PHE A 353 6.77 -9.74 20.04
C PHE A 353 6.18 -11.14 20.21
N THR A 354 5.80 -11.48 21.43
CA THR A 354 4.94 -12.64 21.72
C THR A 354 3.50 -12.19 21.92
N LEU A 355 2.56 -13.02 21.49
CA LEU A 355 1.13 -12.91 21.82
C LEU A 355 0.59 -14.27 22.24
N GLY A 356 -0.15 -14.29 23.34
CA GLY A 356 -1.02 -15.39 23.73
C GLY A 356 -2.29 -15.47 22.88
N SER A 357 -3.06 -16.55 23.09
CA SER A 357 -4.39 -16.69 22.49
C SER A 357 -5.38 -15.69 23.09
N GLY A 358 -6.15 -15.00 22.24
CA GLY A 358 -7.07 -13.93 22.59
C GLY A 358 -6.40 -12.60 22.94
N GLU A 359 -5.06 -12.51 22.91
CA GLU A 359 -4.36 -11.26 23.23
C GLU A 359 -4.39 -10.26 22.07
N ARG A 360 -4.25 -8.98 22.42
CA ARG A 360 -4.12 -7.85 21.48
C ARG A 360 -2.88 -7.03 21.81
N ARG A 361 -2.20 -6.50 20.80
CA ARG A 361 -1.05 -5.59 20.97
C ARG A 361 -1.06 -4.44 19.97
N ALA A 362 -0.66 -3.25 20.42
CA ALA A 362 -0.45 -2.10 19.54
C ALA A 362 0.95 -2.14 18.90
N LEU A 363 1.02 -1.80 17.61
CA LEU A 363 2.24 -1.79 16.79
C LEU A 363 2.34 -0.45 16.07
N THR A 364 3.49 0.21 16.16
CA THR A 364 3.70 1.55 15.60
C THR A 364 4.55 1.48 14.34
N VAL A 365 4.16 2.20 13.30
CA VAL A 365 4.96 2.49 12.11
C VAL A 365 5.30 3.98 12.09
N GLN A 366 6.56 4.33 11.86
CA GLN A 366 7.05 5.71 11.74
C GLN A 366 7.33 6.05 10.29
N LEU A 367 6.91 7.24 9.86
CA LEU A 367 7.12 7.76 8.51
C LEU A 367 7.79 9.14 8.56
N GLU A 368 8.67 9.41 7.59
CA GLU A 368 9.21 10.74 7.28
C GLU A 368 8.77 11.13 5.86
N VAL A 369 7.93 12.16 5.76
CA VAL A 369 7.37 12.62 4.50
C VAL A 369 8.26 13.73 3.92
N PRO A 370 8.77 13.64 2.69
CA PRO A 370 9.56 14.69 2.05
C PRO A 370 8.81 16.04 1.96
N GLU A 371 9.54 17.15 2.04
CA GLU A 371 8.96 18.51 1.99
C GLU A 371 8.44 18.89 0.58
N ASP A 372 8.97 18.23 -0.45
CA ASP A 372 8.69 18.45 -1.87
C ASP A 372 7.72 17.42 -2.45
N VAL A 373 7.10 16.58 -1.62
CA VAL A 373 6.06 15.64 -2.08
C VAL A 373 4.92 16.44 -2.73
N ALA A 374 4.58 16.09 -3.97
CA ALA A 374 3.53 16.79 -4.68
C ALA A 374 2.16 16.56 -3.99
N PRO A 375 1.29 17.59 -3.92
CA PRO A 375 -0.07 17.40 -3.42
C PRO A 375 -0.82 16.33 -4.21
N GLY A 376 -1.59 15.48 -3.50
CA GLY A 376 -2.38 14.41 -4.12
C GLY A 376 -1.59 13.13 -4.45
N THR A 377 -0.29 13.09 -4.18
CA THR A 377 0.52 11.88 -4.45
C THR A 377 0.27 10.82 -3.37
N ALA A 378 -0.66 9.90 -3.60
CA ALA A 378 -1.06 8.87 -2.63
C ALA A 378 0.08 7.94 -2.21
N ASP A 379 0.23 7.65 -0.93
CA ASP A 379 1.19 6.72 -0.35
C ASP A 379 0.43 5.51 0.21
N THR A 380 0.86 4.30 -0.15
CA THR A 380 0.22 3.02 0.19
C THR A 380 1.10 2.24 1.16
N LEU A 381 0.81 2.39 2.45
CA LEU A 381 1.50 1.68 3.53
C LEU A 381 0.97 0.26 3.67
N THR A 382 1.83 -0.75 3.47
CA THR A 382 1.57 -2.16 3.73
C THR A 382 2.31 -2.64 4.97
N ALA A 383 1.57 -2.99 6.01
CA ALA A 383 2.09 -3.57 7.24
C ALA A 383 1.80 -5.07 7.31
N THR A 384 2.75 -5.86 7.79
CA THR A 384 2.63 -7.33 7.90
C THR A 384 3.03 -7.83 9.28
N VAL A 385 2.31 -8.84 9.75
CA VAL A 385 2.65 -9.66 10.91
C VAL A 385 2.87 -11.10 10.46
N GLU A 386 3.97 -11.70 10.88
CA GLU A 386 4.32 -13.09 10.57
C GLU A 386 4.71 -13.86 11.82
N GLY A 387 4.15 -15.05 11.99
CA GLY A 387 4.54 -16.00 13.03
C GLY A 387 5.91 -16.59 12.71
N THR A 388 6.86 -16.40 13.62
CA THR A 388 8.12 -17.16 13.62
C THR A 388 7.95 -18.49 14.35
N THR A 389 7.02 -18.55 15.30
CA THR A 389 6.63 -19.76 16.01
C THR A 389 5.14 -19.67 16.42
N PRO A 390 4.24 -20.51 15.90
CA PRO A 390 4.43 -21.41 14.75
C PRO A 390 4.65 -20.63 13.44
N GLU A 391 5.39 -21.23 12.50
CA GLU A 391 5.55 -20.69 11.15
C GLU A 391 4.24 -20.82 10.33
N GLY A 392 4.09 -19.99 9.29
CA GLY A 392 2.97 -20.04 8.36
C GLY A 392 1.75 -19.22 8.76
N VAL A 393 1.67 -18.74 10.01
CA VAL A 393 0.66 -17.76 10.44
C VAL A 393 1.11 -16.37 9.98
N ARG A 394 0.23 -15.63 9.31
CA ARG A 394 0.52 -14.26 8.90
C ARG A 394 -0.74 -13.47 8.68
N ASN A 395 -0.66 -12.15 8.78
CA ASN A 395 -1.69 -11.28 8.24
C ASN A 395 -1.06 -9.94 7.85
N PHE A 396 -1.80 -9.13 7.12
CA PHE A 396 -1.37 -7.82 6.67
C PHE A 396 -2.52 -6.83 6.74
N ALA A 397 -2.17 -5.55 6.62
CA ALA A 397 -3.09 -4.45 6.56
C ALA A 397 -2.49 -3.34 5.68
N VAL A 398 -3.32 -2.72 4.85
CA VAL A 398 -2.96 -1.64 3.94
C VAL A 398 -3.65 -0.36 4.39
N VAL A 399 -2.91 0.75 4.36
CA VAL A 399 -3.43 2.10 4.61
C VAL A 399 -2.96 3.00 3.48
N THR A 400 -3.89 3.56 2.71
CA THR A 400 -3.58 4.58 1.71
C THR A 400 -3.78 5.97 2.30
N SER A 401 -2.82 6.87 2.14
CA SER A 401 -2.84 8.23 2.68
C SER A 401 -2.34 9.23 1.64
N VAL A 402 -2.85 10.45 1.66
CA VAL A 402 -2.48 11.50 0.68
C VAL A 402 -1.85 12.70 1.39
N PRO A 403 -0.80 13.31 0.84
CA PRO A 403 -0.29 14.58 1.32
C PRO A 403 -1.34 15.68 1.25
N GLY A 404 -1.47 16.41 2.36
CA GLY A 404 -2.21 17.66 2.39
C GLY A 404 -1.49 18.77 1.61
N PRO A 405 -2.11 19.95 1.47
CA PRO A 405 -1.43 21.10 0.90
C PRO A 405 -0.20 21.45 1.74
N LYS A 406 0.90 21.83 1.08
CA LYS A 406 2.11 22.30 1.76
C LYS A 406 1.76 23.51 2.63
N VAL A 407 2.10 23.44 3.92
CA VAL A 407 1.94 24.57 4.84
C VAL A 407 2.92 25.67 4.48
N THR A 408 2.41 26.88 4.32
CA THR A 408 3.21 28.09 4.07
C THR A 408 2.99 29.10 5.19
N VAL A 409 4.00 29.90 5.51
CA VAL A 409 3.91 30.99 6.48
C VAL A 409 4.10 32.30 5.74
N ASP A 410 3.10 33.19 5.82
CA ASP A 410 3.14 34.50 5.20
C ASP A 410 3.66 35.57 6.19
N CYS A 411 4.86 36.08 5.90
CA CYS A 411 5.47 37.20 6.61
C CYS A 411 5.14 38.57 5.98
N GLY A 412 4.42 38.62 4.86
CA GLY A 412 4.17 39.84 4.08
C GLY A 412 3.29 40.86 4.80
N ALA A 413 2.39 40.41 5.66
CA ALA A 413 1.54 41.26 6.51
C ALA A 413 2.15 41.53 7.91
N ALA A 414 3.40 41.14 8.14
CA ALA A 414 4.05 41.31 9.44
C ALA A 414 4.14 42.79 9.84
N ARG A 415 3.75 43.08 11.08
CA ARG A 415 3.78 44.42 11.67
C ARG A 415 4.24 44.35 13.13
N PRO A 416 4.82 45.41 13.69
CA PRO A 416 5.16 45.40 15.10
C PRO A 416 3.88 45.46 15.95
N GLY A 417 3.85 44.76 17.08
CA GLY A 417 2.75 44.89 18.05
C GLY A 417 2.66 46.30 18.66
N VAL A 418 3.79 47.03 18.66
CA VAL A 418 3.87 48.45 19.03
C VAL A 418 4.67 49.19 17.96
N ALA A 419 4.00 50.06 17.19
CA ALA A 419 4.64 50.78 16.08
C ALA A 419 5.50 51.98 16.53
N ALA A 420 5.11 52.65 17.62
CA ALA A 420 5.79 53.83 18.13
C ALA A 420 5.97 53.78 19.65
N LEU A 421 7.18 54.02 20.13
CA LEU A 421 7.51 54.09 21.55
C LEU A 421 7.45 55.56 21.99
N TRP A 422 6.54 55.88 22.89
CA TRP A 422 6.40 57.23 23.46
C TRP A 422 5.88 57.14 24.90
N PRO A 423 6.38 57.96 25.85
CA PRO A 423 7.39 59.01 25.69
C PRO A 423 8.84 58.49 25.61
N PRO A 424 9.81 59.27 25.07
CA PRO A 424 11.22 58.90 25.02
C PRO A 424 11.87 59.03 26.41
N ASN A 425 11.56 58.10 27.31
CA ASN A 425 11.92 58.14 28.73
C ASN A 425 13.04 57.15 29.13
N HIS A 426 13.74 56.57 28.16
CA HIS A 426 14.74 55.51 28.34
C HIS A 426 14.21 54.19 28.94
N GLY A 427 12.90 54.07 29.12
CA GLY A 427 12.24 52.85 29.58
C GLY A 427 12.24 51.78 28.49
N PHE A 428 12.20 50.52 28.91
CA PHE A 428 12.05 49.38 28.01
C PHE A 428 10.58 49.10 27.75
N VAL A 429 10.23 48.88 26.48
CA VAL A 429 8.88 48.55 26.03
C VAL A 429 8.93 47.19 25.33
N PRO A 430 8.11 46.21 25.74
CA PRO A 430 8.03 44.92 25.05
C PRO A 430 7.37 45.11 23.67
N VAL A 431 8.01 44.58 22.64
CA VAL A 431 7.55 44.62 21.26
C VAL A 431 7.67 43.22 20.63
N GLY A 432 6.52 42.69 20.21
CA GLY A 432 6.42 41.48 19.40
C GLY A 432 6.16 41.79 17.93
N VAL A 433 6.02 40.72 17.14
CA VAL A 433 5.61 40.79 15.73
C VAL A 433 4.23 40.17 15.60
N ASP A 434 3.31 40.91 14.97
CA ASP A 434 1.94 40.49 14.68
C ASP A 434 1.74 40.36 13.17
N GLY A 435 0.61 39.79 12.75
CA GLY A 435 0.22 39.73 11.33
C GLY A 435 0.94 38.66 10.51
N VAL A 436 1.66 37.74 11.17
CA VAL A 436 2.20 36.54 10.55
C VAL A 436 1.17 35.42 10.68
N ALA A 437 0.82 34.77 9.56
CA ALA A 437 -0.18 33.72 9.53
C ALA A 437 0.33 32.52 8.73
N SER A 438 -0.14 31.32 9.08
CA SER A 438 0.07 30.12 8.27
C SER A 438 -1.15 29.81 7.41
N SER A 439 -0.94 29.15 6.27
CA SER A 439 -2.02 28.79 5.35
C SER A 439 -3.02 27.78 5.90
N ASP A 440 -2.63 27.01 6.92
CA ASP A 440 -3.45 26.00 7.60
C ASP A 440 -4.05 26.49 8.94
N GLY A 441 -3.76 27.73 9.35
CA GLY A 441 -4.20 28.29 10.62
C GLY A 441 -3.45 27.78 11.86
N SER A 442 -2.40 26.98 11.68
CA SER A 442 -1.54 26.52 12.78
C SER A 442 -0.84 27.67 13.51
N PRO A 443 -0.60 27.54 14.84
CA PRO A 443 0.13 28.55 15.60
C PRO A 443 1.53 28.80 15.05
N VAL A 444 1.86 30.07 14.79
CA VAL A 444 3.18 30.49 14.29
C VAL A 444 4.11 30.86 15.45
N ARG A 445 5.28 30.23 15.51
CA ARG A 445 6.38 30.58 16.42
C ARG A 445 7.30 31.59 15.75
N ILE A 446 7.46 32.75 16.39
CA ILE A 446 8.33 33.83 15.93
C ILE A 446 9.56 33.92 16.82
N THR A 447 10.72 34.12 16.20
CA THR A 447 11.99 34.38 16.87
C THR A 447 12.61 35.65 16.31
N ILE A 448 12.79 36.67 17.15
CA ILE A 448 13.44 37.93 16.77
C ILE A 448 14.95 37.73 16.93
N GLU A 449 15.66 37.71 15.80
CA GLU A 449 17.06 37.30 15.73
C GLU A 449 18.03 38.49 15.80
N GLN A 450 17.60 39.65 15.27
CA GLN A 450 18.44 40.84 15.21
C GLN A 450 17.59 42.10 15.30
N VAL A 451 18.09 43.10 16.02
CA VAL A 451 17.53 44.45 16.01
C VAL A 451 18.61 45.44 15.61
N LEU A 452 18.34 46.19 14.54
CA LEU A 452 19.19 47.29 14.08
C LEU A 452 18.53 48.62 14.43
N GLN A 453 19.34 49.67 14.56
CA GLN A 453 18.86 51.02 14.81
C GLN A 453 19.55 52.08 13.94
N SER A 454 18.87 53.21 13.76
CA SER A 454 19.33 54.33 12.93
C SER A 454 20.31 55.28 13.63
N GLU A 455 20.25 55.33 14.95
CA GLU A 455 21.14 56.15 15.77
C GLU A 455 22.18 55.25 16.44
N ALA A 456 23.40 55.75 16.63
CA ALA A 456 24.41 54.99 17.38
C ALA A 456 23.93 54.80 18.83
N PRO A 457 24.15 53.62 19.45
CA PRO A 457 23.80 53.40 20.85
C PRO A 457 24.41 54.49 21.74
N GLY A 458 23.58 55.14 22.56
CA GLY A 458 23.99 56.29 23.35
C GLY A 458 24.72 55.87 24.63
N GLY A 459 26.04 56.09 24.71
CA GLY A 459 26.83 56.08 25.95
C GLY A 459 26.38 55.12 27.07
N VAL A 460 26.08 55.65 28.27
CA VAL A 460 25.80 54.89 29.51
C VAL A 460 24.50 54.06 29.47
N ALA A 461 23.62 54.27 28.49
CA ALA A 461 22.29 53.64 28.44
C ALA A 461 22.19 52.44 27.46
N CYS A 462 23.31 51.88 27.02
CA CYS A 462 23.33 50.72 26.11
C CYS A 462 23.27 49.36 26.88
N PRO A 463 22.76 48.23 26.30
CA PRO A 463 22.12 48.07 24.98
C PRO A 463 20.70 48.62 24.91
N ASP A 464 20.22 48.79 23.68
CA ASP A 464 18.90 49.34 23.34
C ASP A 464 17.85 48.27 23.04
N VAL A 465 18.28 47.00 23.03
CA VAL A 465 17.42 45.82 22.95
C VAL A 465 17.76 44.80 24.04
N ARG A 466 16.75 44.12 24.57
CA ARG A 466 16.89 42.91 25.39
C ARG A 466 15.97 41.81 24.86
N GLY A 467 16.32 40.55 25.15
CA GLY A 467 15.46 39.40 24.83
C GLY A 467 15.55 38.89 23.38
N LEU A 468 16.66 39.12 22.67
CA LEU A 468 16.90 38.47 21.38
C LEU A 468 16.80 36.94 21.51
N GLY A 469 16.27 36.29 20.48
CA GLY A 469 15.97 34.85 20.50
C GLY A 469 14.59 34.49 21.05
N ALA A 470 13.80 35.47 21.50
CA ALA A 470 12.41 35.29 21.91
C ALA A 470 11.40 35.83 20.87
N SER A 471 10.11 35.58 21.08
CA SER A 471 9.01 36.13 20.26
C SER A 471 8.68 37.58 20.56
N THR A 472 9.21 38.13 21.64
CA THR A 472 9.08 39.52 22.07
C THR A 472 10.44 40.01 22.54
N VAL A 473 10.84 41.20 22.09
CA VAL A 473 12.04 41.90 22.56
C VAL A 473 11.64 43.13 23.34
N GLU A 474 12.48 43.58 24.26
CA GLU A 474 12.29 44.86 24.91
C GLU A 474 13.14 45.92 24.21
N LEU A 475 12.50 46.95 23.64
CA LEU A 475 13.17 48.07 22.97
C LEU A 475 13.19 49.28 23.89
N ARG A 476 14.32 49.98 23.91
CA ARG A 476 14.44 51.22 24.68
C ARG A 476 13.70 52.36 23.98
N ALA A 477 12.75 52.97 24.68
CA ALA A 477 12.06 54.18 24.26
C ALA A 477 12.98 55.39 24.44
N GLU A 478 13.96 55.53 23.55
CA GLU A 478 14.88 56.67 23.53
C GLU A 478 15.23 57.11 22.10
N ARG A 479 15.71 58.34 21.99
CA ARG A 479 16.14 58.97 20.74
C ARG A 479 17.05 60.15 21.04
N SER A 480 17.79 60.60 20.03
CA SER A 480 18.49 61.89 20.11
C SER A 480 17.49 63.05 20.25
N GLY A 481 17.85 64.04 21.09
CA GLY A 481 17.10 65.29 21.23
C GLY A 481 17.16 66.17 19.97
N SER A 482 18.27 66.11 19.23
CA SER A 482 18.54 66.89 18.02
C SER A 482 18.29 66.12 16.71
N GLY A 483 17.99 64.82 16.79
CA GLY A 483 17.74 63.97 15.62
C GLY A 483 16.26 63.94 15.19
N PRO A 484 15.95 63.31 14.04
CA PRO A 484 14.57 63.18 13.54
C PRO A 484 13.70 62.18 14.32
N GLY A 485 14.29 61.49 15.31
CA GLY A 485 13.71 60.32 15.98
C GLY A 485 14.53 59.07 15.68
N ARG A 486 14.28 58.00 16.42
CA ARG A 486 14.96 56.72 16.26
C ARG A 486 14.09 55.74 15.49
N LEU A 487 14.71 54.97 14.60
CA LEU A 487 14.08 53.84 13.92
C LEU A 487 14.82 52.55 14.32
N TYR A 488 14.05 51.57 14.77
CA TYR A 488 14.48 50.19 14.95
C TYR A 488 13.97 49.33 13.78
N LEU A 489 14.79 48.39 13.32
CA LEU A 489 14.43 47.35 12.37
C LEU A 489 14.64 45.99 13.04
N LEU A 490 13.55 45.29 13.31
CA LEU A 490 13.55 43.96 13.92
C LEU A 490 13.53 42.95 12.79
N ARG A 491 14.53 42.08 12.71
CA ARG A 491 14.56 40.92 11.79
C ARG A 491 14.17 39.68 12.56
N PHE A 492 13.27 38.89 11.99
CA PHE A 492 12.73 37.71 12.65
C PHE A 492 12.62 36.53 11.67
N THR A 493 12.61 35.33 12.25
CA THR A 493 12.14 34.10 11.59
C THR A 493 10.82 33.68 12.17
N ALA A 494 9.95 33.11 11.34
CA ALA A 494 8.67 32.55 11.74
C ALA A 494 8.51 31.15 11.15
N HIS A 495 7.98 30.20 11.93
CA HIS A 495 7.72 28.81 11.51
C HIS A 495 6.54 28.22 12.28
N THR A 496 5.97 27.11 11.81
CA THR A 496 5.01 26.31 12.58
C THR A 496 5.57 24.92 12.89
N ASP A 497 4.96 24.22 13.84
CA ASP A 497 5.27 22.82 14.13
C ASP A 497 4.73 21.86 13.02
N THR A 498 3.80 22.35 12.17
CA THR A 498 3.20 21.63 11.04
C THR A 498 3.92 21.84 9.71
N GLY A 499 4.93 22.72 9.67
CA GLY A 499 5.75 23.02 8.49
C GLY A 499 5.62 24.44 7.97
N GLY A 500 6.56 24.84 7.10
CA GLY A 500 6.61 26.19 6.55
C GLY A 500 7.42 27.16 7.41
N ARG A 501 8.16 28.04 6.75
CA ARG A 501 9.03 29.04 7.36
C ARG A 501 9.09 30.30 6.52
N CYS A 502 9.16 31.46 7.16
CA CYS A 502 9.50 32.71 6.50
C CYS A 502 10.47 33.52 7.34
N THR A 503 11.16 34.45 6.68
CA THR A 503 11.94 35.51 7.33
C THR A 503 11.26 36.84 7.00
N GLY A 504 11.31 37.78 7.93
CA GLY A 504 10.72 39.09 7.73
C GLY A 504 11.42 40.16 8.55
N SER A 505 10.99 41.39 8.34
CA SER A 505 11.42 42.50 9.19
C SER A 505 10.30 43.49 9.43
N VAL A 506 10.22 44.02 10.65
CA VAL A 506 9.28 45.09 11.03
C VAL A 506 10.02 46.29 11.58
N GLN A 507 9.44 47.48 11.40
CA GLN A 507 10.02 48.73 11.86
C GLN A 507 9.26 49.27 13.08
N VAL A 508 9.99 49.72 14.09
CA VAL A 508 9.45 50.36 15.29
C VAL A 508 10.16 51.69 15.46
N CYS A 509 9.48 52.76 15.82
CA CYS A 509 10.13 54.06 15.97
C CYS A 509 9.96 54.70 17.34
N VAL A 510 10.84 55.64 17.65
CA VAL A 510 10.70 56.60 18.74
C VAL A 510 10.58 57.98 18.09
N PRO A 511 9.36 58.51 17.88
CA PRO A 511 9.16 59.74 17.14
C PRO A 511 9.70 60.95 17.91
N HIS A 512 10.04 62.02 17.19
CA HIS A 512 10.53 63.26 17.82
C HIS A 512 9.46 63.93 18.69
N GLY A 513 8.22 63.97 18.22
CA GLY A 513 7.08 64.52 18.97
C GLY A 513 6.01 63.48 19.28
N LYS A 514 5.11 63.80 20.24
CA LYS A 514 3.99 62.93 20.65
C LYS A 514 3.08 62.53 19.49
N ASN A 515 2.89 63.43 18.54
CA ASN A 515 2.13 63.22 17.31
C ASN A 515 3.04 63.19 16.07
N GLY A 516 4.35 62.95 16.26
CA GLY A 516 5.32 62.86 15.17
C GLY A 516 5.20 61.56 14.40
N SER A 517 5.51 61.60 13.11
CA SER A 517 5.64 60.40 12.29
C SER A 517 6.96 59.66 12.60
N CYS A 518 6.99 58.37 12.27
CA CYS A 518 8.26 57.64 12.29
C CYS A 518 9.25 58.25 11.29
N PRO A 519 10.53 58.39 11.67
CA PRO A 519 11.53 58.95 10.79
C PRO A 519 11.86 57.98 9.65
N THR A 520 12.14 58.50 8.46
CA THR A 520 12.81 57.74 7.41
C THR A 520 14.31 57.84 7.62
N ALA A 521 14.93 56.79 8.15
CA ALA A 521 16.35 56.77 8.45
C ALA A 521 16.98 55.42 8.09
N ARG A 522 18.26 55.44 7.71
CA ARG A 522 19.04 54.22 7.50
C ARG A 522 19.37 53.58 8.85
N VAL A 523 18.97 52.33 9.05
CA VAL A 523 19.40 51.52 10.20
C VAL A 523 20.77 50.90 9.92
N ALA A 524 21.73 51.10 10.81
CA ALA A 524 23.12 50.70 10.60
C ALA A 524 23.83 50.16 11.85
N PHE A 525 23.28 50.40 13.03
CA PHE A 525 23.90 50.02 14.29
C PHE A 525 23.17 48.82 14.90
N ASP A 526 23.91 47.85 15.43
CA ASP A 526 23.32 46.72 16.15
C ASP A 526 22.87 47.19 17.54
N SER A 527 21.56 47.08 17.83
CA SER A 527 20.99 47.54 19.10
C SER A 527 21.44 46.71 20.30
N SER A 528 22.04 45.53 20.07
CA SER A 528 22.52 44.64 21.14
C SER A 528 23.97 44.90 21.56
N VAL A 529 24.70 45.77 20.84
CA VAL A 529 26.13 46.00 21.04
C VAL A 529 26.40 47.42 21.52
N CYS A 530 27.30 47.57 22.50
CA CYS A 530 27.74 48.86 23.00
C CYS A 530 29.10 49.27 22.41
N PRO A 531 29.29 50.56 22.07
CA PRO A 531 30.59 51.05 21.64
C PRO A 531 31.65 50.80 22.74
N GLY A 532 32.74 50.11 22.39
CA GLY A 532 33.87 49.86 23.31
C GLY A 532 33.89 48.49 24.01
N THR A 533 32.90 47.62 23.81
CA THR A 533 32.92 46.24 24.29
C THR A 533 33.22 45.27 23.16
N SER A 534 34.35 44.55 23.25
CA SER A 534 34.67 43.43 22.34
C SER A 534 33.65 42.30 22.54
N PRO A 535 33.12 41.66 21.48
CA PRO A 535 32.12 40.61 21.62
C PRO A 535 32.73 39.38 22.30
N LEU A 536 32.18 38.94 23.43
CA LEU A 536 32.47 37.62 23.99
C LEU A 536 31.88 36.54 23.05
N PRO A 537 32.58 35.41 22.85
CA PRO A 537 32.14 34.38 21.91
C PRO A 537 30.81 33.76 22.34
N ARG A 538 29.92 33.55 21.36
CA ARG A 538 28.65 32.84 21.54
C ARG A 538 28.93 31.41 22.03
N LYS A 539 28.22 30.99 23.09
CA LYS A 539 28.07 29.57 23.44
C LYS A 539 26.93 28.96 22.63
#